data_AF-A0A350VVS2-F1
#
_entry.id   AF-A0A350VVS2-F1
#
_cell.length_a   1.000
_cell.length_b   1.000
_cell.length_c   1.000
_cell.angle_alpha   90.00
_cell.angle_beta   90.00
_cell.angle_gamma   90.00
#
_symmetry.space_group_name_H-M   'P 1'
#
loop_
_entity.id
_entity.type
_entity.pdbx_description
1 polymer ?
#
loop_
_entity_poly.entity_id
_entity_poly.type
_entity_poly.pdbx_seq_one_letter_code
_entity_poly.pdbx_strand_id
1 'polypeptide(L)'
;MDKKKTGTLIREARIKKNYTQSELGDLIGVSNKAVSRWENGDSFPDIGVLENLSGILDVKIQDIVVGEISADDTGCGKENIITEVIRMAKLQEKSKRERIIYCLGGIVILLYSLFLALTGMNGRFVLESHVTQGVIYVASLAVILGALLWQACRGVNHKQYIDQGRSRKSRWMSGIAVAAYLYAVLVTGIIVAMAANGKLSPDKNKLQSVGAFLKLQLIAVSAVNSVLVTMEFARIIKEGTAAHYGIFVSVSAMYMAMLYGDMLHRMTTAHEVLFMYCVRTAAVVILPIICILIYDMVHRGNPQHS
;
A
#
# COMPACT_ATOMS: atom_id res chain seq x y z
N MET A 1 -19.90 -23.51 -0.62
CA MET A 1 -19.41 -24.38 -1.72
C MET A 1 -18.85 -25.64 -1.09
N ASP A 2 -19.53 -26.76 -1.32
CA ASP A 2 -19.06 -28.07 -0.86
C ASP A 2 -18.30 -28.75 -2.01
N LYS A 3 -16.98 -28.84 -1.88
CA LYS A 3 -16.10 -29.36 -2.93
C LYS A 3 -16.38 -30.83 -3.24
N LYS A 4 -16.84 -31.62 -2.25
CA LYS A 4 -17.16 -33.03 -2.48
C LYS A 4 -18.44 -33.19 -3.28
N LYS A 5 -19.45 -32.37 -3.02
CA LYS A 5 -20.70 -32.39 -3.80
C LYS A 5 -20.44 -31.98 -5.25
N THR A 6 -19.69 -30.90 -5.47
CA THR A 6 -19.27 -30.49 -6.82
C THR A 6 -18.49 -31.59 -7.54
N GLY A 7 -17.49 -32.19 -6.88
CA GLY A 7 -16.69 -33.26 -7.48
C GLY A 7 -17.52 -34.47 -7.90
N THR A 8 -18.47 -34.84 -7.05
CA THR A 8 -19.39 -35.96 -7.32
C THR A 8 -20.27 -35.66 -8.52
N LEU A 9 -20.84 -34.45 -8.60
CA LEU A 9 -21.66 -34.04 -9.73
C LEU A 9 -20.87 -34.01 -11.05
N ILE A 10 -19.63 -33.49 -11.05
CA ILE A 10 -18.76 -33.48 -12.23
C ILE A 10 -18.50 -34.92 -12.71
N ARG A 11 -18.21 -35.83 -11.77
CA ARG A 11 -17.99 -37.25 -12.07
C ARG A 11 -19.22 -37.90 -12.69
N GLU A 12 -20.40 -37.69 -12.10
CA GLU A 12 -21.66 -38.25 -12.59
C GLU A 12 -22.01 -37.73 -13.99
N ALA A 13 -21.87 -36.42 -14.21
CA ALA A 13 -22.13 -35.80 -15.51
C ALA A 13 -21.15 -36.26 -16.58
N ARG A 14 -19.87 -36.41 -16.24
CA ARG A 14 -18.84 -36.97 -17.12
C ARG A 14 -19.20 -38.39 -17.55
N ILE A 15 -19.56 -39.25 -16.60
CA ILE A 15 -19.95 -40.64 -16.87
C ILE A 15 -21.20 -40.68 -17.76
N LYS A 16 -22.19 -39.80 -17.51
CA LYS A 16 -23.41 -39.70 -18.32
C LYS A 16 -23.14 -39.33 -19.78
N LYS A 17 -22.08 -38.56 -20.05
CA LYS A 17 -21.60 -38.22 -21.40
C LYS A 17 -20.59 -39.24 -21.97
N ASN A 18 -20.29 -40.32 -21.24
CA ASN A 18 -19.33 -41.37 -21.61
C ASN A 18 -17.90 -40.88 -21.85
N TYR A 19 -17.45 -39.84 -21.14
CA TYR A 19 -16.06 -39.39 -21.22
C TYR A 19 -15.19 -40.04 -20.15
N THR A 20 -13.94 -40.34 -20.47
CA THR A 20 -12.88 -40.59 -19.49
C THR A 20 -12.39 -39.28 -18.87
N GLN A 21 -11.69 -39.35 -17.74
CA GLN A 21 -11.09 -38.15 -17.12
C GLN A 21 -10.06 -37.49 -18.04
N SER A 22 -9.39 -38.27 -18.91
CA SER A 22 -8.44 -37.74 -19.89
C SER A 22 -9.17 -36.99 -21.00
N GLU A 23 -10.18 -37.60 -21.61
CA GLU A 23 -10.95 -36.99 -22.70
C GLU A 23 -11.67 -35.72 -22.24
N LEU A 24 -12.23 -35.71 -21.03
CA LEU A 24 -12.81 -34.48 -20.47
C LEU A 24 -11.74 -33.40 -20.27
N GLY A 25 -10.53 -33.79 -19.84
CA GLY A 25 -9.40 -32.88 -19.72
C GLY A 25 -9.01 -32.27 -21.06
N ASP A 26 -8.90 -33.11 -22.09
CA ASP A 26 -8.53 -32.71 -23.45
C ASP A 26 -9.56 -31.76 -24.07
N LEU A 27 -10.85 -32.02 -23.88
CA LEU A 27 -11.94 -31.16 -24.36
C LEU A 27 -11.95 -29.77 -23.71
N ILE A 28 -11.55 -29.68 -22.44
CA ILE A 28 -11.55 -28.43 -21.67
C ILE A 28 -10.20 -27.69 -21.77
N GLY A 29 -9.13 -28.40 -22.17
CA GLY A 29 -7.76 -27.87 -22.20
C GLY A 29 -7.04 -27.94 -20.85
N VAL A 30 -7.32 -28.96 -20.03
CA VAL A 30 -6.72 -29.18 -18.70
C VAL A 30 -6.15 -30.59 -18.57
N SER A 31 -5.20 -30.78 -17.66
CA SER A 31 -4.66 -32.12 -17.40
C SER A 31 -5.70 -33.06 -16.77
N ASN A 32 -5.64 -34.36 -17.08
CA ASN A 32 -6.40 -35.42 -16.40
C ASN A 32 -6.30 -35.31 -14.85
N LYS A 33 -5.09 -34.99 -14.34
CA LYS A 33 -4.86 -34.79 -12.89
C LYS A 33 -5.72 -33.67 -12.30
N ALA A 34 -6.00 -32.61 -13.05
CA ALA A 34 -6.89 -31.53 -12.60
C ALA A 34 -8.33 -32.03 -12.46
N VAL A 35 -8.83 -32.75 -13.47
CA VAL A 35 -10.15 -33.38 -13.46
C VAL A 35 -10.29 -34.35 -12.27
N SER A 36 -9.30 -35.21 -12.05
CA SER A 36 -9.28 -36.14 -10.92
C SER A 36 -9.38 -35.44 -9.57
N ARG A 37 -8.64 -34.34 -9.37
CA ARG A 37 -8.70 -33.55 -8.13
C ARG A 37 -10.04 -32.82 -7.94
N TRP A 38 -10.71 -32.42 -9.01
CA TRP A 38 -12.07 -31.88 -8.91
C TRP A 38 -13.05 -32.97 -8.47
N GLU A 39 -13.02 -34.14 -9.12
CA GLU A 39 -13.93 -35.25 -8.82
C GLU A 39 -13.79 -35.79 -7.39
N ASN A 40 -12.57 -35.74 -6.82
CA ASN A 40 -12.30 -36.14 -5.45
C ASN A 40 -12.56 -35.02 -4.41
N GLY A 41 -12.84 -33.78 -4.84
CA GLY A 41 -13.07 -32.62 -3.97
C GLY A 41 -11.80 -31.97 -3.41
N ASP A 42 -10.62 -32.31 -3.94
CA ASP A 42 -9.32 -31.76 -3.52
C ASP A 42 -9.09 -30.35 -4.05
N SER A 43 -9.68 -30.01 -5.19
CA SER A 43 -9.65 -28.69 -5.80
C SER A 43 -10.97 -28.34 -6.48
N PHE A 44 -11.12 -27.09 -6.90
CA PHE A 44 -12.31 -26.60 -7.60
C PHE A 44 -11.91 -26.14 -9.01
N PRO A 45 -12.78 -26.27 -10.03
CA PRO A 45 -12.49 -25.74 -11.37
C PRO A 45 -12.38 -24.22 -11.34
N ASP A 46 -11.39 -23.64 -12.02
CA ASP A 46 -11.25 -22.19 -12.13
C ASP A 46 -12.41 -21.57 -12.92
N ILE A 47 -12.67 -20.26 -12.74
CA ILE A 47 -13.81 -19.58 -13.37
C ILE A 47 -13.81 -19.69 -14.90
N GLY A 48 -12.65 -19.58 -15.54
CA GLY A 48 -12.54 -19.74 -17.00
C GLY A 48 -12.79 -21.17 -17.48
N VAL A 49 -12.66 -22.15 -16.60
CA VAL A 49 -12.88 -23.57 -16.89
C VAL A 49 -14.35 -23.94 -16.71
N LEU A 50 -15.06 -23.29 -15.77
CA LEU A 50 -16.47 -23.58 -15.46
C LEU A 50 -17.39 -23.39 -16.66
N GLU A 51 -17.15 -22.39 -17.51
CA GLU A 51 -17.96 -22.12 -18.70
C GLU A 51 -17.83 -23.25 -19.73
N ASN A 52 -16.60 -23.67 -20.05
CA ASN A 52 -16.34 -24.79 -20.94
C ASN A 52 -16.84 -26.12 -20.36
N LEU A 53 -16.59 -26.37 -19.06
CA LEU A 53 -17.03 -27.57 -18.35
C LEU A 53 -18.56 -27.70 -18.39
N SER A 54 -19.29 -26.58 -18.21
CA SER A 54 -20.75 -26.54 -18.29
C SER A 54 -21.26 -26.87 -19.69
N GLY A 55 -20.65 -26.32 -20.73
CA GLY A 55 -21.01 -26.60 -22.12
C GLY A 55 -20.77 -28.05 -22.53
N ILE A 56 -19.63 -28.64 -22.13
CA ILE A 56 -19.25 -30.01 -22.50
C ILE A 56 -20.08 -31.05 -21.73
N LEU A 57 -20.29 -30.83 -20.44
CA LEU A 57 -21.03 -31.78 -19.60
C LEU A 57 -22.55 -31.59 -19.67
N ASP A 58 -23.02 -30.50 -20.29
CA ASP A 58 -24.45 -30.15 -20.37
C ASP A 58 -25.09 -30.06 -18.98
N VAL A 59 -24.31 -29.49 -18.06
CA VAL A 59 -24.71 -29.23 -16.67
C VAL A 59 -24.59 -27.73 -16.46
N LYS A 60 -25.63 -27.11 -15.89
CA LYS A 60 -25.61 -25.68 -15.63
C LYS A 60 -24.49 -25.36 -14.63
N ILE A 61 -23.70 -24.30 -14.87
CA ILE A 61 -22.62 -23.85 -13.98
C ILE A 61 -23.08 -23.79 -12.51
N GLN A 62 -24.33 -23.36 -12.30
CA GLN A 62 -24.96 -23.29 -10.97
C GLN A 62 -24.97 -24.65 -10.24
N ASP A 63 -25.28 -25.74 -10.94
CA ASP A 63 -25.43 -27.07 -10.36
C ASP A 63 -24.02 -27.59 -10.01
N ILE A 64 -23.02 -27.28 -10.85
CA ILE A 64 -21.59 -27.54 -10.58
C ILE A 64 -21.14 -26.81 -9.31
N VAL A 65 -21.51 -25.55 -9.13
CA VAL A 65 -21.12 -24.73 -7.97
C VAL A 65 -21.80 -25.16 -6.67
N VAL A 66 -23.07 -25.55 -6.74
CA VAL A 66 -23.86 -26.01 -5.58
C VAL A 66 -23.56 -27.48 -5.27
N GLY A 67 -23.22 -28.26 -6.29
CA GLY A 67 -22.95 -29.70 -6.23
C GLY A 67 -24.21 -30.57 -6.30
N GLU A 68 -25.36 -30.01 -6.69
CA GLU A 68 -26.65 -30.71 -6.81
C GLU A 68 -27.44 -30.20 -8.02
N ILE A 69 -28.07 -31.11 -8.76
CA ILE A 69 -28.98 -30.76 -9.87
C ILE A 69 -30.33 -30.36 -9.29
N SER A 70 -30.65 -29.06 -9.31
CA SER A 70 -31.93 -28.57 -8.78
C SER A 70 -33.01 -28.63 -9.87
N ALA A 71 -34.06 -29.41 -9.64
CA ALA A 71 -35.13 -29.70 -10.60
C ALA A 71 -36.07 -28.51 -10.96
N ASP A 72 -35.86 -27.32 -10.40
CA ASP A 72 -36.79 -26.20 -10.56
C ASP A 72 -36.42 -25.27 -11.74
N ASP A 73 -37.29 -25.23 -12.75
CA ASP A 73 -37.14 -24.48 -13.99
C ASP A 73 -37.75 -23.08 -13.89
N THR A 74 -37.16 -22.20 -13.09
CA THR A 74 -37.54 -20.78 -13.02
C THR A 74 -36.34 -19.88 -13.29
N GLY A 75 -36.21 -19.42 -14.53
CA GLY A 75 -35.04 -18.71 -15.07
C GLY A 75 -34.67 -17.38 -14.42
N CYS A 76 -35.60 -16.71 -13.72
CA CYS A 76 -35.38 -15.35 -13.21
C CYS A 76 -34.47 -15.28 -11.95
N GLY A 77 -34.42 -16.33 -11.13
CA GLY A 77 -33.57 -16.37 -9.93
C GLY A 77 -32.15 -16.88 -10.17
N LYS A 78 -31.93 -17.67 -11.23
CA LYS A 78 -30.70 -18.43 -11.50
C LYS A 78 -29.63 -17.62 -12.23
N GLU A 79 -30.00 -16.72 -13.14
CA GLU A 79 -29.08 -15.77 -13.79
C GLU A 79 -28.47 -14.79 -12.79
N ASN A 80 -29.23 -14.40 -11.76
CA ASN A 80 -28.76 -13.57 -10.66
C ASN A 80 -27.66 -14.26 -9.85
N ILE A 81 -27.73 -15.58 -9.64
CA ILE A 81 -26.72 -16.35 -8.89
C ILE A 81 -25.42 -16.49 -9.70
N ILE A 82 -25.51 -16.81 -11.00
CA ILE A 82 -24.32 -16.92 -11.88
C ILE A 82 -23.64 -15.56 -12.00
N THR A 83 -24.43 -14.51 -12.23
CA THR A 83 -23.93 -13.14 -12.27
C THR A 83 -23.28 -12.77 -10.95
N GLU A 84 -23.85 -13.17 -9.82
CA GLU A 84 -23.28 -12.89 -8.50
C GLU A 84 -22.00 -13.70 -8.23
N VAL A 85 -21.91 -14.97 -8.62
CA VAL A 85 -20.67 -15.78 -8.47
C VAL A 85 -19.55 -15.23 -9.35
N ILE A 86 -19.84 -14.88 -10.60
CA ILE A 86 -18.87 -14.24 -11.50
C ILE A 86 -18.47 -12.86 -10.94
N ARG A 87 -19.42 -12.10 -10.38
CA ARG A 87 -19.16 -10.81 -9.72
C ARG A 87 -18.24 -11.01 -8.51
N MET A 88 -18.51 -11.98 -7.64
CA MET A 88 -17.70 -12.29 -6.47
C MET A 88 -16.28 -12.74 -6.84
N ALA A 89 -16.14 -13.56 -7.89
CA ALA A 89 -14.84 -13.99 -8.39
C ALA A 89 -14.03 -12.82 -8.98
N LYS A 90 -14.67 -11.96 -9.79
CA LYS A 90 -14.04 -10.73 -10.31
C LYS A 90 -13.66 -9.77 -9.19
N LEU A 91 -14.48 -9.66 -8.14
CA LEU A 91 -14.18 -8.86 -6.94
C LEU A 91 -12.98 -9.44 -6.17
N GLN A 92 -12.87 -10.76 -6.05
CA GLN A 92 -11.71 -11.42 -5.45
C GLN A 92 -10.42 -11.14 -6.23
N GLU A 93 -10.43 -11.26 -7.55
CA GLU A 93 -9.26 -10.99 -8.38
C GLU A 93 -8.85 -9.51 -8.33
N LYS A 94 -9.83 -8.60 -8.38
CA LYS A 94 -9.60 -7.16 -8.19
C LYS A 94 -8.96 -6.86 -6.83
N SER A 95 -9.46 -7.48 -5.75
CA SER A 95 -8.91 -7.28 -4.40
C SER A 95 -7.47 -7.79 -4.27
N LYS A 96 -7.13 -8.92 -4.92
CA LYS A 96 -5.76 -9.45 -4.98
C LYS A 96 -4.83 -8.49 -5.72
N ARG A 97 -5.25 -7.99 -6.88
CA ARG A 97 -4.49 -7.02 -7.67
C ARG A 97 -4.25 -5.72 -6.89
N GLU A 98 -5.26 -5.24 -6.18
CA GLU A 98 -5.13 -4.05 -5.33
C GLU A 98 -4.13 -4.28 -4.19
N ARG A 99 -4.20 -5.43 -3.49
CA ARG A 99 -3.19 -5.79 -2.47
C ARG A 99 -1.76 -5.79 -3.04
N ILE A 100 -1.56 -6.35 -4.24
CA ILE A 100 -0.23 -6.35 -4.90
C ILE A 100 0.25 -4.92 -5.18
N ILE A 101 -0.63 -4.04 -5.68
CA ILE A 101 -0.30 -2.63 -5.93
C ILE A 101 0.11 -1.93 -4.63
N TYR A 102 -0.61 -2.15 -3.53
CA TYR A 102 -0.26 -1.59 -2.22
C TYR A 102 1.09 -2.12 -1.70
N CYS A 103 1.37 -3.42 -1.86
CA CYS A 103 2.67 -4.00 -1.52
C CYS A 103 3.81 -3.33 -2.30
N LEU A 104 3.66 -3.23 -3.63
CA LEU A 104 4.68 -2.63 -4.50
C LEU A 104 4.91 -1.15 -4.15
N GLY A 105 3.84 -0.39 -3.93
CA GLY A 105 3.91 1.00 -3.50
C GLY A 105 4.67 1.17 -2.18
N GLY A 106 4.37 0.34 -1.18
CA GLY A 106 5.07 0.36 0.11
C GLY A 106 6.55 0.00 0.00
N ILE A 107 6.89 -1.00 -0.80
CA ILE A 107 8.29 -1.38 -1.06
C ILE A 107 9.05 -0.22 -1.71
N VAL A 108 8.46 0.44 -2.72
CA VAL A 108 9.10 1.58 -3.40
C VAL A 108 9.36 2.73 -2.42
N ILE A 109 8.39 3.07 -1.57
CA ILE A 109 8.55 4.13 -0.56
C ILE A 109 9.64 3.76 0.46
N LEU A 110 9.67 2.51 0.91
CA LEU A 110 10.70 2.05 1.86
C LEU A 110 12.10 2.01 1.24
N LEU A 111 12.25 1.53 0.01
CA LEU A 111 13.55 1.54 -0.69
C LEU A 111 14.04 2.97 -0.93
N TYR A 112 13.15 3.86 -1.35
CA TYR A 112 13.47 5.27 -1.52
C TYR A 112 13.85 5.93 -0.19
N SER A 113 13.14 5.59 0.90
CA SER A 113 13.49 6.07 2.25
C SER A 113 14.88 5.65 2.69
N LEU A 114 15.22 4.38 2.45
CA LEU A 114 16.51 3.82 2.80
C LEU A 114 17.62 4.49 1.98
N PHE A 115 17.39 4.68 0.68
CA PHE A 115 18.30 5.40 -0.19
C PHE A 115 18.56 6.83 0.29
N LEU A 116 17.52 7.57 0.66
CA LEU A 116 17.65 8.93 1.22
C LEU A 116 18.41 8.93 2.56
N ALA A 117 18.11 8.00 3.46
CA ALA A 117 18.82 7.90 4.74
C ALA A 117 20.32 7.62 4.54
N LEU A 118 20.67 6.69 3.64
CA LEU A 118 22.06 6.34 3.34
C LEU A 118 22.84 7.49 2.70
N THR A 119 22.21 8.23 1.77
CA THR A 119 22.84 9.40 1.13
C THR A 119 23.04 10.54 2.13
N GLY A 120 22.05 10.81 2.99
CA GLY A 120 22.14 11.79 4.07
C GLY A 120 23.21 11.46 5.11
N MET A 121 23.35 10.19 5.51
CA MET A 121 24.35 9.75 6.50
C MET A 121 25.80 9.89 6.01
N ASN A 122 26.01 9.60 4.73
CA ASN A 122 27.34 9.54 4.12
C ASN A 122 27.78 10.90 3.55
N GLY A 123 26.89 11.89 3.49
CA GLY A 123 27.13 13.18 2.83
C GLY A 123 27.40 13.04 1.32
N ARG A 124 27.12 11.86 0.74
CA ARG A 124 27.30 11.58 -0.69
C ARG A 124 25.97 11.83 -1.40
N PHE A 125 25.73 13.09 -1.73
CA PHE A 125 24.55 13.51 -2.48
C PHE A 125 24.75 13.28 -3.97
N VAL A 126 23.64 12.99 -4.67
CA VAL A 126 23.66 12.57 -6.09
C VAL A 126 24.02 13.69 -7.06
N LEU A 127 23.68 14.95 -6.74
CA LEU A 127 23.97 16.12 -7.58
C LEU A 127 24.71 17.15 -6.75
N GLU A 128 25.67 17.83 -7.38
CA GLU A 128 26.52 18.85 -6.77
C GLU A 128 25.76 20.10 -6.33
N SER A 129 24.75 20.54 -7.10
CA SER A 129 23.95 21.73 -6.77
C SER A 129 22.96 21.48 -5.63
N HIS A 130 23.02 22.31 -4.59
CA HIS A 130 22.06 22.32 -3.49
C HIS A 130 20.65 22.62 -4.00
N VAL A 131 20.50 23.59 -4.90
CA VAL A 131 19.20 24.04 -5.43
C VAL A 131 18.50 22.89 -6.14
N THR A 132 19.19 22.24 -7.06
CA THR A 132 18.63 21.14 -7.87
C THR A 132 18.25 19.94 -7.01
N GLN A 133 19.08 19.59 -6.02
CA GLN A 133 18.74 18.53 -5.06
C GLN A 133 17.46 18.83 -4.28
N GLY A 134 17.32 20.05 -3.77
CA GLY A 134 16.13 20.48 -3.04
C GLY A 134 14.85 20.38 -3.84
N VAL A 135 14.89 20.85 -5.10
CA VAL A 135 13.73 20.78 -6.00
C VAL A 135 13.32 19.34 -6.25
N ILE A 136 14.27 18.45 -6.50
CA ILE A 136 14.01 17.03 -6.72
C ILE A 136 13.39 16.39 -5.47
N TYR A 137 13.84 16.75 -4.26
CA TYR A 137 13.25 16.23 -3.02
C TYR A 137 11.80 16.69 -2.83
N VAL A 138 11.52 17.97 -3.03
CA VAL A 138 10.14 18.47 -2.91
C VAL A 138 9.24 17.83 -3.96
N ALA A 139 9.73 17.69 -5.20
CA ALA A 139 9.00 17.03 -6.28
C ALA A 139 8.74 15.54 -5.97
N SER A 140 9.74 14.80 -5.49
CA SER A 140 9.57 13.38 -5.14
C SER A 140 8.61 13.21 -3.96
N LEU A 141 8.66 14.09 -2.96
CA LEU A 141 7.71 14.08 -1.84
C LEU A 141 6.28 14.28 -2.35
N ALA A 142 6.06 15.26 -3.23
CA ALA A 142 4.74 15.52 -3.80
C ALA A 142 4.20 14.30 -4.56
N VAL A 143 5.05 13.61 -5.34
CA VAL A 143 4.67 12.37 -6.05
C VAL A 143 4.31 11.25 -5.07
N ILE A 144 5.12 11.02 -4.03
CA ILE A 144 4.86 9.98 -3.03
C ILE A 144 3.56 10.27 -2.26
N LEU A 145 3.38 11.50 -1.78
CA LEU A 145 2.17 11.90 -1.06
C LEU A 145 0.93 11.81 -1.97
N GLY A 146 1.05 12.21 -3.25
CA GLY A 146 -0.01 12.07 -4.24
C GLY A 146 -0.38 10.61 -4.50
N ALA A 147 0.61 9.72 -4.63
CA ALA A 147 0.38 8.28 -4.78
C ALA A 147 -0.31 7.67 -3.55
N LEU A 148 0.13 8.05 -2.34
CA LEU A 148 -0.48 7.65 -1.08
C LEU A 148 -1.92 8.17 -0.95
N LEU A 149 -2.17 9.41 -1.36
CA LEU A 149 -3.49 10.01 -1.32
C LEU A 149 -4.43 9.31 -2.30
N TRP A 150 -3.98 9.07 -3.53
CA TRP A 150 -4.72 8.29 -4.53
C TRP A 150 -5.04 6.89 -4.02
N GLN A 151 -4.07 6.21 -3.43
CA GLN A 151 -4.21 4.90 -2.80
C GLN A 151 -5.24 4.90 -1.66
N ALA A 152 -5.17 5.92 -0.79
CA ALA A 152 -6.05 6.07 0.35
C ALA A 152 -7.50 6.37 -0.08
N CYS A 153 -7.69 7.23 -1.08
CA CYS A 153 -8.99 7.57 -1.63
C CYS A 153 -9.61 6.40 -2.43
N ARG A 154 -8.80 5.64 -3.17
CA ARG A 154 -9.28 4.47 -3.94
C ARG A 154 -9.74 3.34 -3.01
N GLY A 155 -9.05 3.15 -1.88
CA GLY A 155 -9.43 2.15 -0.87
C GLY A 155 -10.82 2.40 -0.25
N VAL A 156 -11.33 3.63 -0.30
CA VAL A 156 -12.67 4.00 0.19
C VAL A 156 -13.77 3.32 -0.62
N ASN A 157 -13.61 3.25 -1.95
CA ASN A 157 -14.62 2.69 -2.85
C ASN A 157 -14.77 1.17 -2.75
N HIS A 158 -13.84 0.47 -2.07
CA HIS A 158 -13.86 -0.98 -1.94
C HIS A 158 -14.37 -1.47 -0.58
N LYS A 159 -14.67 -0.56 0.36
CA LYS A 159 -15.12 -0.93 1.70
C LYS A 159 -16.63 -1.15 1.74
N GLN A 160 -17.04 -2.35 1.34
CA GLN A 160 -18.35 -2.91 1.66
C GLN A 160 -18.31 -3.90 2.84
N TYR A 161 -17.22 -3.98 3.61
CA TYR A 161 -17.19 -4.89 4.76
C TYR A 161 -16.38 -4.33 5.95
N ILE A 162 -17.09 -4.32 7.08
CA ILE A 162 -16.67 -4.08 8.47
C ILE A 162 -16.30 -2.63 8.80
N ASP A 163 -17.31 -1.98 9.36
CA ASP A 163 -17.22 -0.86 10.28
C ASP A 163 -16.43 -1.29 11.54
N GLN A 164 -15.12 -1.48 11.38
CA GLN A 164 -14.21 -1.68 12.48
C GLN A 164 -13.76 -0.29 12.91
N GLY A 165 -14.39 0.22 13.98
CA GLY A 165 -13.97 1.44 14.66
C GLY A 165 -12.45 1.44 14.84
N ARG A 166 -11.82 2.61 14.64
CA ARG A 166 -10.35 2.80 14.70
C ARG A 166 -9.74 1.99 15.84
N SER A 167 -9.09 0.89 15.49
CA SER A 167 -8.34 0.04 16.41
C SER A 167 -7.44 0.90 17.30
N ARG A 168 -7.40 0.62 18.61
CA ARG A 168 -6.54 1.35 19.56
C ARG A 168 -5.12 1.49 19.01
N LYS A 169 -4.57 0.43 18.39
CA LYS A 169 -3.24 0.41 17.78
C LYS A 169 -3.05 1.49 16.71
N SER A 170 -4.06 1.75 15.89
CA SER A 170 -4.00 2.74 14.81
C SER A 170 -3.88 4.18 15.32
N ARG A 171 -4.59 4.51 16.41
CA ARG A 171 -4.51 5.83 17.05
C ARG A 171 -3.11 6.09 17.62
N TRP A 172 -2.52 5.10 18.27
CA TRP A 172 -1.15 5.21 18.78
C TRP A 172 -0.13 5.41 17.64
N MET A 173 -0.24 4.67 16.53
CA MET A 173 0.67 4.85 15.38
C MET A 173 0.62 6.26 14.80
N SER A 174 -0.59 6.83 14.65
CA SER A 174 -0.72 8.21 14.17
C SER A 174 -0.15 9.23 15.15
N GLY A 175 -0.32 9.00 16.46
CA GLY A 175 0.31 9.81 17.50
C GLY A 175 1.84 9.78 17.45
N ILE A 176 2.43 8.60 17.27
CA ILE A 176 3.89 8.44 17.15
C ILE A 176 4.40 9.14 15.90
N ALA A 177 3.72 9.02 14.76
CA ALA A 177 4.10 9.72 13.52
C ALA A 177 4.13 11.24 13.71
N VAL A 178 3.09 11.80 14.33
CA VAL A 178 3.03 13.25 14.64
C VAL A 178 4.14 13.66 15.60
N ALA A 179 4.39 12.88 16.65
CA ALA A 179 5.49 13.16 17.58
C ALA A 179 6.85 13.14 16.90
N ALA A 180 7.12 12.14 16.05
CA ALA A 180 8.35 12.04 15.27
C ALA A 180 8.51 13.22 14.29
N TYR A 181 7.40 13.66 13.68
CA TYR A 181 7.38 14.82 12.80
C TYR A 181 7.68 16.13 13.53
N LEU A 182 7.01 16.39 14.66
CA LEU A 182 7.25 17.57 15.48
C LEU A 182 8.69 17.59 15.99
N TYR A 183 9.23 16.42 16.36
CA TYR A 183 10.63 16.29 16.73
C TYR A 183 11.58 16.66 15.59
N ALA A 184 11.33 16.17 14.37
CA ALA A 184 12.12 16.52 13.19
C ALA A 184 12.09 18.03 12.91
N VAL A 185 10.92 18.67 12.99
CA VAL A 185 10.76 20.12 12.83
C VAL A 185 11.54 20.89 13.89
N LEU A 186 11.46 20.47 15.16
CA LEU A 186 12.19 21.09 16.27
C LEU A 186 13.71 21.01 16.05
N VAL A 187 14.22 19.83 15.66
CA VAL A 187 15.65 19.64 15.37
C VAL A 187 16.09 20.55 14.23
N THR A 188 15.34 20.62 13.13
CA THR A 188 15.63 21.54 12.02
C THR A 188 15.65 23.00 12.48
N GLY A 189 14.68 23.42 13.30
CA GLY A 189 14.62 24.77 13.85
C GLY A 189 15.85 25.12 14.70
N ILE A 190 16.31 24.20 15.54
CA ILE A 190 17.53 24.38 16.33
C ILE A 190 18.75 24.57 15.41
N ILE A 191 18.88 23.77 14.35
CA ILE A 191 20.02 23.85 13.42
C ILE A 191 20.02 25.17 12.66
N VAL A 192 18.86 25.59 12.15
CA VAL A 192 18.70 26.91 11.49
C VAL A 192 19.08 28.03 12.45
N ALA A 193 18.63 27.98 13.70
CA ALA A 193 18.97 28.98 14.71
C ALA A 193 20.46 28.98 15.07
N MET A 194 21.10 27.81 15.16
CA MET A 194 22.54 27.70 15.38
C MET A 194 23.33 28.25 14.18
N ALA A 195 22.86 28.02 12.95
CA ALA A 195 23.47 28.55 11.73
C ALA A 195 23.33 30.08 11.66
N ALA A 196 22.15 30.63 11.97
CA ALA A 196 21.88 32.07 11.99
C ALA A 196 22.75 32.82 13.01
N ASN A 197 23.03 32.21 14.15
CA ASN A 197 23.86 32.80 15.21
C ASN A 197 25.37 32.61 14.99
N GLY A 198 25.81 32.10 13.82
CA GLY A 198 27.22 31.86 13.51
C GLY A 198 27.92 30.79 14.37
N LYS A 199 27.14 30.03 15.16
CA LYS A 199 27.64 28.98 16.06
C LYS A 199 28.07 27.72 15.32
N LEU A 200 27.60 27.52 14.08
CA LEU A 200 28.22 26.59 13.12
C LEU A 200 29.43 27.28 12.47
N SER A 201 30.49 27.50 13.24
CA SER A 201 31.78 27.95 12.71
C SER A 201 32.46 26.79 11.96
N PRO A 202 33.24 27.04 10.89
CA PRO A 202 33.93 26.00 10.10
C PRO A 202 35.05 25.25 10.86
N ASP A 203 35.21 25.50 12.15
CA ASP A 203 36.16 24.81 13.02
C ASP A 203 35.76 23.33 13.18
N LYS A 204 36.52 22.47 12.49
CA LYS A 204 36.23 21.03 12.32
C LYS A 204 36.01 20.31 13.65
N ASN A 205 36.65 20.74 14.74
CA ASN A 205 36.58 20.08 16.04
C ASN A 205 35.23 20.29 16.75
N LYS A 206 34.65 21.50 16.70
CA LYS A 206 33.31 21.76 17.26
C LYS A 206 32.20 21.18 16.39
N LEU A 207 32.39 21.22 15.07
CA LEU A 207 31.47 20.66 14.08
C LEU A 207 31.32 19.13 14.20
N GLN A 208 32.35 18.43 14.66
CA GLN A 208 32.35 16.96 14.81
C GLN A 208 31.40 16.47 15.90
N SER A 209 31.35 17.16 17.05
CA SER A 209 30.46 16.80 18.17
C SER A 209 28.98 17.04 17.85
N VAL A 210 28.68 18.22 17.28
CA VAL A 210 27.34 18.59 16.82
C VAL A 210 26.92 17.67 15.68
N GLY A 211 27.81 17.37 14.73
CA GLY A 211 27.53 16.47 13.63
C GLY A 211 27.27 15.02 14.04
N ALA A 212 27.94 14.50 15.08
CA ALA A 212 27.67 13.16 15.58
C ALA A 212 26.28 13.06 16.25
N PHE A 213 25.94 14.02 17.12
CA PHE A 213 24.62 14.11 17.74
C PHE A 213 23.52 14.19 16.68
N LEU A 214 23.71 15.10 15.73
CA LEU A 214 22.80 15.32 14.64
C LEU A 214 22.66 14.03 13.82
N LYS A 215 23.74 13.35 13.42
CA LYS A 215 23.64 12.08 12.66
C LYS A 215 22.82 11.03 13.39
N LEU A 216 22.97 10.94 14.71
CA LEU A 216 22.16 10.04 15.53
C LEU A 216 20.66 10.38 15.45
N GLN A 217 20.29 11.67 15.43
CA GLN A 217 18.90 12.09 15.24
C GLN A 217 18.35 11.70 13.87
N LEU A 218 19.14 11.86 12.81
CA LEU A 218 18.74 11.47 11.46
C LEU A 218 18.45 9.97 11.39
N ILE A 219 19.33 9.15 11.98
CA ILE A 219 19.15 7.70 12.05
C ILE A 219 17.91 7.35 12.86
N ALA A 220 17.74 7.95 14.05
CA ALA A 220 16.61 7.65 14.93
C ALA A 220 15.27 7.98 14.27
N VAL A 221 15.12 9.20 13.72
CA VAL A 221 13.89 9.63 13.05
C VAL A 221 13.61 8.79 11.81
N SER A 222 14.64 8.49 11.00
CA SER A 222 14.47 7.65 9.81
C SER A 222 14.06 6.23 10.18
N ALA A 223 14.70 5.62 11.18
CA ALA A 223 14.38 4.26 11.62
C ALA A 223 12.96 4.16 12.18
N VAL A 224 12.56 5.10 13.04
CA VAL A 224 11.19 5.14 13.59
C VAL A 224 10.16 5.27 12.46
N ASN A 225 10.37 6.17 11.51
CA ASN A 225 9.44 6.36 10.40
C ASN A 225 9.40 5.17 9.43
N SER A 226 10.54 4.55 9.12
CA SER A 226 10.57 3.33 8.31
C SER A 226 9.74 2.23 8.96
N VAL A 227 9.87 2.02 10.27
CA VAL A 227 9.06 1.04 11.01
C VAL A 227 7.56 1.39 10.94
N LEU A 228 7.19 2.66 11.15
CA LEU A 228 5.80 3.11 11.06
C LEU A 228 5.21 2.86 9.67
N VAL A 229 5.94 3.21 8.61
CA VAL A 229 5.53 2.98 7.22
C VAL A 229 5.36 1.48 6.96
N THR A 230 6.32 0.64 7.36
CA THR A 230 6.22 -0.81 7.21
C THR A 230 5.02 -1.39 7.96
N MET A 231 4.80 -1.00 9.22
CA MET A 231 3.66 -1.45 10.01
C MET A 231 2.33 -1.05 9.36
N GLU A 232 2.25 0.15 8.82
CA GLU A 232 1.05 0.66 8.18
C GLU A 232 0.74 -0.06 6.87
N PHE A 233 1.75 -0.29 6.01
CA PHE A 233 1.57 -1.10 4.81
C PHE A 233 1.18 -2.55 5.14
N ALA A 234 1.83 -3.17 6.12
CA ALA A 234 1.48 -4.52 6.57
C ALA A 234 0.02 -4.61 7.05
N ARG A 235 -0.45 -3.56 7.75
CA ARG A 235 -1.83 -3.44 8.20
C ARG A 235 -2.80 -3.30 7.02
N ILE A 236 -2.51 -2.41 6.06
CA ILE A 236 -3.33 -2.24 4.85
C ILE A 236 -3.45 -3.57 4.09
N ILE A 237 -2.36 -4.33 3.95
CA ILE A 237 -2.34 -5.61 3.24
C ILE A 237 -3.12 -6.69 3.98
N LYS A 238 -2.97 -6.78 5.31
CA LYS A 238 -3.58 -7.82 6.15
C LYS A 238 -5.06 -7.56 6.41
N GLU A 239 -5.39 -6.33 6.81
CA GLU A 239 -6.72 -5.94 7.25
C GLU A 239 -7.57 -5.36 6.10
N GLY A 240 -6.96 -5.01 4.96
CA GLY A 240 -7.67 -4.40 3.83
C GLY A 240 -8.23 -3.01 4.14
N THR A 241 -7.70 -2.35 5.17
CA THR A 241 -8.18 -1.04 5.63
C THR A 241 -7.49 0.09 4.88
N ALA A 242 -8.19 1.22 4.71
CA ALA A 242 -7.59 2.44 4.20
C ALA A 242 -6.38 2.89 5.05
N ALA A 243 -5.43 3.54 4.38
CA ALA A 243 -4.27 4.13 5.02
C ALA A 243 -4.69 5.21 6.02
N HIS A 244 -4.06 5.21 7.20
CA HIS A 244 -4.21 6.29 8.16
C HIS A 244 -3.40 7.50 7.74
N TYR A 245 -3.92 8.68 8.12
CA TYR A 245 -3.24 9.94 7.85
C TYR A 245 -1.83 10.02 8.46
N GLY A 246 -1.54 9.22 9.49
CA GLY A 246 -0.20 9.07 10.08
C GLY A 246 0.87 8.67 9.06
N ILE A 247 0.52 8.00 7.95
CA ILE A 247 1.47 7.67 6.89
C ILE A 247 1.99 8.93 6.17
N PHE A 248 1.12 9.91 5.90
CA PHE A 248 1.52 11.17 5.26
C PHE A 248 2.49 11.93 6.15
N VAL A 249 2.19 11.97 7.46
CA VAL A 249 3.03 12.63 8.46
C VAL A 249 4.38 11.92 8.61
N SER A 250 4.38 10.58 8.63
CA SER A 250 5.60 9.79 8.74
C SER A 250 6.53 9.97 7.55
N VAL A 251 5.98 9.98 6.33
CA VAL A 251 6.76 10.27 5.11
C VAL A 251 7.35 11.68 5.16
N SER A 252 6.58 12.68 5.57
CA SER A 252 7.11 14.05 5.72
C SER A 252 8.21 14.15 6.80
N ALA A 253 8.09 13.42 7.91
CA ALA A 253 9.11 13.41 8.96
C ALA A 253 10.45 12.84 8.44
N MET A 254 10.37 11.84 7.58
CA MET A 254 11.53 11.23 6.92
C MET A 254 12.23 12.21 5.96
N TYR A 255 11.45 12.97 5.19
CA TYR A 255 11.99 14.03 4.32
C TYR A 255 12.60 15.18 5.14
N MET A 256 12.01 15.57 6.26
CA MET A 256 12.60 16.55 7.18
C MET A 256 13.93 16.07 7.75
N ALA A 257 14.01 14.81 8.19
CA ALA A 257 15.26 14.23 8.66
C ALA A 257 16.36 14.28 7.58
N MET A 258 16.00 14.05 6.32
CA MET A 258 16.93 14.18 5.21
C MET A 258 17.35 15.63 4.91
N LEU A 259 16.41 16.59 4.91
CA LEU A 259 16.76 18.01 4.75
C LEU A 259 17.80 18.44 5.79
N TYR A 260 17.67 17.91 7.00
CA TYR A 260 18.67 18.09 8.03
C TYR A 260 20.04 17.46 7.61
N GLY A 261 20.11 16.24 7.08
CA GLY A 261 21.36 15.66 6.56
C GLY A 261 22.08 16.55 5.52
N ASP A 262 21.31 17.18 4.61
CA ASP A 262 21.83 18.16 3.65
C ASP A 262 22.37 19.41 4.36
N MET A 263 21.67 19.93 5.38
CA MET A 263 22.21 21.02 6.20
C MET A 263 23.52 20.66 6.91
N LEU A 264 23.75 19.39 7.27
CA LEU A 264 24.97 19.03 7.99
C LEU A 264 26.23 19.02 7.12
N HIS A 265 26.10 18.52 5.90
CA HIS A 265 27.23 18.17 5.05
C HIS A 265 27.59 19.24 4.03
N ARG A 266 26.73 20.25 3.88
CA ARG A 266 26.69 21.07 2.68
C ARG A 266 26.51 22.57 2.98
N MET A 267 26.86 23.00 4.19
CA MET A 267 26.81 24.42 4.58
C MET A 267 27.91 25.22 3.88
N THR A 268 27.52 26.11 2.96
CA THR A 268 28.41 27.06 2.30
C THR A 268 28.32 28.45 2.93
N THR A 269 27.10 29.01 3.06
CA THR A 269 26.86 30.32 3.69
C THR A 269 25.57 30.34 4.52
N ALA A 270 25.56 31.07 5.64
CA ALA A 270 24.43 31.09 6.58
C ALA A 270 23.13 31.64 5.96
N HIS A 271 23.22 32.67 5.11
CA HIS A 271 22.06 33.33 4.51
C HIS A 271 21.39 32.47 3.43
N GLU A 272 22.19 31.81 2.60
CA GLU A 272 21.69 30.94 1.52
C GLU A 272 21.05 29.66 2.10
N VAL A 273 21.66 29.12 3.16
CA VAL A 273 21.08 28.06 3.99
C VAL A 273 19.73 28.53 4.56
N LEU A 274 19.67 29.66 5.25
CA LEU A 274 18.45 30.10 5.94
C LEU A 274 17.25 30.20 4.98
N PHE A 275 17.43 30.87 3.84
CA PHE A 275 16.35 31.05 2.87
C PHE A 275 15.91 29.74 2.22
N MET A 276 16.86 28.95 1.70
CA MET A 276 16.54 27.71 0.98
C MET A 276 15.93 26.63 1.88
N TYR A 277 16.46 26.46 3.09
CA TYR A 277 15.93 25.45 4.01
C TYR A 277 14.60 25.87 4.62
N CYS A 278 14.33 27.16 4.82
CA CYS A 278 13.00 27.65 5.20
C CYS A 278 11.95 27.29 4.13
N VAL A 279 12.22 27.58 2.85
CA VAL A 279 11.29 27.27 1.76
C VAL A 279 11.02 25.77 1.65
N ARG A 280 12.07 24.93 1.71
CA ARG A 280 11.92 23.47 1.67
C ARG A 280 11.15 22.93 2.88
N THR A 281 11.47 23.42 4.08
CA THR A 281 10.77 23.04 5.31
C THR A 281 9.29 23.39 5.22
N ALA A 282 8.97 24.61 4.76
CA ALA A 282 7.60 25.02 4.53
C ALA A 282 6.87 24.09 3.55
N ALA A 283 7.51 23.70 2.44
CA ALA A 283 6.93 22.74 1.49
C ALA A 283 6.65 21.37 2.15
N VAL A 284 7.58 20.83 2.93
CA VAL A 284 7.43 19.54 3.62
C VAL A 284 6.38 19.59 4.74
N VAL A 285 6.04 20.78 5.26
CA VAL A 285 4.92 21.01 6.20
C VAL A 285 3.60 21.15 5.48
N ILE A 286 3.54 21.94 4.42
CA ILE A 286 2.29 22.30 3.73
C ILE A 286 1.73 21.10 2.95
N LEU A 287 2.58 20.38 2.20
CA LEU A 287 2.15 19.25 1.37
C LEU A 287 1.39 18.14 2.14
N PRO A 288 1.88 17.61 3.27
CA PRO A 288 1.14 16.60 4.01
C PRO A 288 -0.16 17.15 4.60
N ILE A 289 -0.21 18.42 5.03
CA ILE A 289 -1.44 19.04 5.53
C ILE A 289 -2.50 19.06 4.42
N ILE A 290 -2.12 19.48 3.21
CA ILE A 290 -3.02 19.46 2.05
C ILE A 290 -3.53 18.04 1.78
N CYS A 291 -2.65 17.03 1.78
CA CYS A 291 -3.07 15.64 1.58
C CYS A 291 -4.04 15.15 2.66
N ILE A 292 -3.80 15.50 3.93
CA ILE A 292 -4.70 15.15 5.05
C ILE A 292 -6.06 15.81 4.88
N LEU A 293 -6.10 17.09 4.50
CA LEU A 293 -7.34 17.82 4.26
C LEU A 293 -8.14 17.21 3.11
N ILE A 294 -7.49 16.90 1.98
CA ILE A 294 -8.15 16.25 0.84
C ILE A 294 -8.68 14.86 1.25
N TYR A 295 -7.87 14.08 1.98
CA TYR A 295 -8.28 12.78 2.49
C TYR A 295 -9.54 12.86 3.36
N ASP A 296 -9.60 13.85 4.27
CA ASP A 296 -10.73 14.08 5.16
C ASP A 296 -11.98 14.56 4.38
N MET A 297 -11.82 15.47 3.41
CA MET A 297 -12.90 15.91 2.53
C MET A 297 -13.54 14.74 1.78
N VAL A 298 -12.73 13.85 1.20
CA VAL A 298 -13.20 12.66 0.49
C VAL A 298 -13.93 11.69 1.43
N HIS A 299 -13.45 11.53 2.67
CA HIS A 299 -14.10 10.64 3.65
C HIS A 299 -15.39 11.22 4.23
N ARG A 300 -15.47 12.54 4.46
CA ARG A 300 -16.69 13.21 4.95
C ARG A 300 -17.79 13.31 3.90
N GLY A 301 -17.44 13.42 2.62
CA GLY A 301 -18.39 13.48 1.52
C GLY A 301 -19.04 12.14 1.15
N ASN A 302 -18.65 11.04 1.81
CA ASN A 302 -19.20 9.71 1.53
C ASN A 302 -20.46 9.47 2.39
N PRO A 303 -21.66 9.30 1.80
CA PRO A 303 -22.96 9.28 2.50
C PRO A 303 -23.19 8.08 3.44
N GLN A 304 -22.18 7.22 3.67
CA GLN A 304 -22.28 6.11 4.65
C GLN A 304 -21.82 6.49 6.07
N HIS A 305 -21.39 7.74 6.30
CA HIS A 305 -20.99 8.24 7.63
C HIS A 305 -21.86 9.42 8.14
N SER A 306 -22.97 9.73 7.47
CA SER A 306 -23.96 10.74 7.89
C SER A 306 -25.21 10.09 8.47
#